data_AF-A0A914NRH1-F1
#
_entry.id   AF-A0A914NRH1-F1
#
_cell.length_a   1.000
_cell.length_b   1.000
_cell.length_c   1.000
_cell.angle_alpha   90.00
_cell.angle_beta   90.00
_cell.angle_gamma   90.00
#
_symmetry.space_group_name_H-M   'P 1'
#
loop_
_entity.id
_entity.type
_entity.pdbx_description
1 polymer ?
#
loop_
_entity_poly.entity_id
_entity_poly.type
_entity_poly.pdbx_seq_one_letter_code
_entity_poly.pdbx_strand_id
1 'polypeptide(L)'
;MGTERMAFLDAKMINDIYCPNVCEGFGRNLRCQAGGYPDPNNCNVCKCPDALGGVECERLQPSVCGGELIATDQWQTLRSPELHDSRSQQTNLNPSFNKNVQCYWRISAPEGSHVRFRLSDGEVLTIFIFF
;
A
#
# COMPACT_ATOMS: atom_id res chain seq x y z
N MET A 1 -20.81 5.08 6.73
CA MET A 1 -20.73 6.15 5.72
C MET A 1 -19.51 5.85 4.89
N GLY A 2 -19.70 5.38 3.66
CA GLY A 2 -18.60 4.92 2.80
C GLY A 2 -17.70 6.10 2.42
N THR A 3 -16.40 5.88 2.42
CA THR A 3 -15.44 6.84 1.89
C THR A 3 -15.78 7.08 0.41
N GLU A 4 -16.11 8.31 0.02
CA GLU A 4 -16.41 8.71 -1.37
C GLU A 4 -15.15 8.71 -2.25
N ARG A 5 -14.49 7.57 -2.36
CA ARG A 5 -13.40 7.35 -3.30
C ARG A 5 -13.70 6.09 -4.10
N MET A 6 -13.63 6.24 -5.42
CA MET A 6 -13.68 5.13 -6.36
C MET A 6 -12.53 4.17 -6.05
N ALA A 7 -12.79 2.86 -6.03
CA ALA A 7 -11.71 1.89 -5.83
C ALA A 7 -10.72 1.98 -7.01
N PHE A 8 -9.44 1.75 -6.73
CA PHE A 8 -8.39 1.91 -7.73
C PHE A 8 -8.65 1.08 -9.01
N LEU A 9 -9.13 -0.15 -8.85
CA LEU A 9 -9.42 -1.04 -9.99
C LEU A 9 -10.60 -0.54 -10.84
N ASP A 10 -11.60 0.10 -10.22
CA ASP A 10 -12.72 0.69 -10.95
C ASP A 10 -12.23 1.89 -11.79
N ALA A 11 -11.40 2.75 -11.19
CA ALA A 11 -10.81 3.88 -11.89
C ALA A 11 -9.90 3.43 -13.04
N LYS A 12 -9.12 2.37 -12.82
CA LYS A 12 -8.30 1.75 -13.87
C LYS A 12 -9.16 1.24 -15.02
N MET A 13 -10.21 0.47 -14.74
CA MET A 13 -11.11 -0.08 -15.76
C MET A 13 -11.74 1.03 -16.60
N ILE A 14 -12.18 2.13 -15.98
CA ILE A 14 -12.74 3.28 -16.69
C ILE A 14 -11.67 3.94 -17.59
N ASN A 15 -10.47 4.16 -17.08
CA ASN A 15 -9.38 4.76 -17.85
C ASN A 15 -8.95 3.87 -19.03
N ASP A 16 -8.92 2.55 -18.86
CA ASP A 16 -8.61 1.61 -19.94
C ASP A 16 -9.65 1.70 -21.09
N ILE A 17 -10.92 1.99 -20.78
CA ILE A 17 -12.01 2.10 -21.77
C ILE A 17 -12.05 3.48 -22.44
N TYR A 18 -11.94 4.56 -21.66
CA TYR A 18 -12.19 5.93 -22.14
C TYR A 18 -10.93 6.72 -22.46
N CYS A 19 -9.77 6.31 -21.95
CA CYS A 19 -8.47 6.88 -22.29
C CYS A 19 -7.54 5.85 -22.95
N PRO A 20 -8.04 5.00 -23.88
CA PRO A 20 -7.15 4.05 -24.54
C PRO A 20 -6.11 4.85 -25.31
N ASN A 21 -4.86 4.41 -25.22
CA ASN A 21 -3.78 4.86 -26.09
C ASN A 21 -3.34 6.32 -25.90
N VAL A 22 -3.77 7.03 -24.86
CA VAL A 22 -3.35 8.42 -24.60
C VAL A 22 -1.82 8.56 -24.47
N CYS A 23 -1.16 7.50 -24.01
CA CYS A 23 0.29 7.43 -23.88
C CYS A 23 0.99 6.65 -25.01
N GLU A 24 0.28 6.27 -26.07
CA GLU A 24 0.93 5.69 -27.25
C GLU A 24 1.88 6.70 -27.90
N GLY A 25 3.08 6.26 -28.27
CA GLY A 25 4.10 7.12 -28.87
C GLY A 25 4.91 7.97 -27.90
N PHE A 26 4.62 7.93 -26.59
CA PHE A 26 5.53 8.50 -25.60
C PHE A 26 6.84 7.71 -25.57
N GLY A 27 7.97 8.38 -25.81
CA GLY A 27 9.29 7.76 -25.98
C GLY A 27 9.88 7.09 -24.73
N ARG A 28 9.15 7.09 -23.60
CA ARG A 28 9.58 6.45 -22.36
C ARG A 28 8.92 5.09 -22.22
N ASN A 29 9.74 4.04 -22.11
CA ASN A 29 9.27 2.69 -21.75
C ASN A 29 8.98 2.63 -20.24
N LEU A 30 7.84 3.19 -19.84
CA LEU A 30 7.40 3.26 -18.45
C LEU A 30 6.83 1.90 -18.01
N ARG A 31 7.40 1.28 -16.96
CA ARG A 31 6.99 -0.04 -16.48
C ARG A 31 6.31 0.05 -15.12
N CYS A 32 5.01 0.33 -15.11
CA CYS A 32 4.23 0.39 -13.88
C CYS A 32 4.21 -0.96 -13.15
N GLN A 33 4.56 -0.95 -11.87
CA GLN A 33 4.62 -2.12 -11.01
C GLN A 33 3.33 -2.29 -10.21
N ALA A 34 3.17 -3.48 -9.59
CA ALA A 34 2.11 -3.80 -8.64
C ALA A 34 0.68 -3.48 -9.12
N GLY A 35 0.43 -3.57 -10.43
CA GLY A 35 -0.89 -3.34 -11.02
C GLY A 35 -1.21 -1.87 -11.36
N GLY A 36 -0.25 -0.96 -11.18
CA GLY A 36 -0.34 0.42 -11.66
C GLY A 36 -0.49 0.52 -13.19
N TYR A 37 -0.84 1.71 -13.68
CA TYR A 37 -1.00 2.00 -15.11
C TYR A 37 -0.46 3.39 -15.44
N PRO A 38 -0.06 3.68 -16.69
CA PRO A 38 0.40 5.01 -17.08
C PRO A 38 -0.65 6.07 -16.76
N ASP A 39 -0.26 7.20 -16.17
CA ASP A 39 -1.21 8.29 -15.91
C ASP A 39 -1.65 8.92 -17.24
N PRO A 40 -2.94 8.85 -17.61
CA PRO A 40 -3.43 9.42 -18.86
C PRO A 40 -3.26 10.95 -18.91
N ASN A 41 -3.08 11.62 -17.77
CA ASN A 41 -2.78 13.05 -17.73
C ASN A 41 -1.29 13.35 -17.74
N ASN A 42 -0.42 12.36 -17.49
CA ASN A 42 1.02 12.51 -17.48
C ASN A 42 1.73 11.17 -17.76
N CYS A 43 2.00 10.91 -19.04
CA CYS A 43 2.61 9.67 -19.51
C CYS A 43 4.06 9.43 -19.03
N ASN A 44 4.63 10.32 -18.20
CA ASN A 44 5.94 10.13 -17.58
C ASN A 44 5.88 9.50 -16.19
N VAL A 45 4.68 9.27 -15.64
CA VAL A 45 4.45 8.73 -14.29
C VAL A 45 3.29 7.75 -14.30
N CYS A 46 3.33 6.74 -13.45
CA CYS A 46 2.23 5.81 -13.26
C CYS A 46 1.20 6.34 -12.25
N LYS A 47 -0.08 6.05 -12.49
CA LYS A 47 -1.08 6.00 -11.43
C LYS A 47 -0.89 4.73 -10.63
N CYS A 48 -0.68 4.90 -9.32
CA CYS A 48 -0.37 3.81 -8.41
C CYS A 48 -1.58 3.40 -7.57
N PRO A 49 -1.72 2.10 -7.24
CA PRO A 49 -2.65 1.66 -6.21
C PRO A 49 -2.41 2.40 -4.89
N ASP A 50 -3.43 2.42 -4.04
CA ASP A 50 -3.28 2.94 -2.68
C ASP A 50 -2.09 2.28 -1.98
N ALA A 51 -1.43 3.02 -1.09
CA ALA A 51 -0.19 2.65 -0.42
C ALA A 51 1.09 2.65 -1.28
N LEU A 52 1.03 2.73 -2.62
CA LEU A 52 2.22 2.71 -3.48
C LEU A 52 2.48 4.06 -4.17
N GLY A 53 3.73 4.32 -4.50
CA GLY A 53 4.18 5.55 -5.13
C GLY A 53 5.53 5.40 -5.82
N GLY A 54 6.05 6.52 -6.31
CA GLY A 54 7.19 6.54 -7.22
C GLY A 54 6.77 6.69 -8.67
N VAL A 55 7.75 6.70 -9.57
CA VAL A 55 7.46 6.93 -10.99
C VAL A 55 6.80 5.71 -11.63
N GLU A 56 7.18 4.54 -11.14
CA GLU A 56 6.74 3.24 -11.64
C GLU A 56 5.97 2.46 -10.56
N CYS A 57 5.49 3.13 -9.50
CA CYS A 57 4.85 2.49 -8.34
C CYS A 57 5.77 1.50 -7.60
N GLU A 58 7.07 1.76 -7.65
CA GLU A 58 8.12 0.87 -7.16
C GLU A 58 8.35 0.95 -5.64
N ARG A 59 7.81 2.00 -4.99
CA ARG A 59 8.02 2.28 -3.56
C ARG A 59 6.72 2.28 -2.79
N LEU A 60 6.80 1.85 -1.53
CA LEU A 60 5.76 2.11 -0.53
C LEU A 60 5.67 3.63 -0.26
N GLN A 61 4.45 4.15 -0.13
CA GLN A 61 4.24 5.54 0.24
C GLN A 61 4.77 5.80 1.66
N PRO A 62 5.36 6.98 1.93
CA PRO A 62 5.82 7.33 3.27
C PRO A 62 4.66 7.35 4.27
N SER A 63 4.84 6.68 5.41
CA SER A 63 3.94 6.75 6.55
C SER A 63 4.74 6.72 7.85
N VAL A 64 4.14 7.22 8.93
CA VAL A 64 4.69 7.17 10.30
C VAL A 64 4.68 5.76 10.90
N CYS A 65 4.00 4.82 10.23
CA CYS A 65 3.85 3.43 10.62
C CYS A 65 3.75 2.55 9.38
N GLY A 66 4.06 1.27 9.57
CA GLY A 66 4.09 0.31 8.48
C GLY A 66 5.50 0.09 7.94
N GLY A 67 5.60 -0.59 6.80
CA GLY A 67 6.89 -0.95 6.21
C GLY A 67 6.81 -2.10 5.22
N GLU A 68 7.97 -2.49 4.73
CA GLU A 68 8.11 -3.60 3.77
C GLU A 68 8.58 -4.85 4.50
N LEU A 69 7.94 -5.97 4.19
CA LEU A 69 8.23 -7.27 4.76
C LEU A 69 8.44 -8.28 3.64
N ILE A 70 9.44 -9.12 3.82
CA ILE A 70 9.61 -10.32 3.04
C ILE A 70 9.07 -11.44 3.90
N ALA A 71 7.97 -12.05 3.45
CA ALA A 71 7.38 -13.14 4.18
C ALA A 71 8.35 -14.35 4.15
N THR A 72 8.35 -15.13 5.23
CA THR A 72 9.23 -16.30 5.43
C THR A 72 8.40 -17.50 5.83
N ASP A 73 9.02 -18.68 5.92
CA ASP A 73 8.38 -19.89 6.47
C ASP A 73 8.06 -19.80 7.98
N GLN A 74 8.46 -18.70 8.62
CA GLN A 74 8.18 -18.39 10.02
C GLN A 74 7.07 -17.35 10.15
N TRP A 75 6.31 -17.42 11.25
CA TRP A 75 5.31 -16.41 11.59
C TRP A 75 5.96 -15.07 11.92
N GLN A 76 5.55 -14.04 11.21
CA GLN A 76 5.88 -12.64 11.48
C GLN A 76 4.62 -11.93 11.97
N THR A 77 4.77 -11.09 12.99
CA THR A 77 3.65 -10.37 13.59
C THR A 77 3.62 -8.92 13.12
N LEU A 78 2.48 -8.52 12.58
CA LEU A 78 2.11 -7.15 12.24
C LEU A 78 1.22 -6.59 13.33
N ARG A 79 1.57 -5.40 13.80
CA ARG A 79 0.82 -4.68 14.82
C ARG A 79 0.35 -3.35 14.25
N SER A 80 -0.87 -2.96 14.58
CA SER A 80 -1.28 -1.56 14.41
C SER A 80 -0.33 -0.66 15.20
N PRO A 81 -0.09 0.59 14.77
CA PRO A 81 0.65 1.55 15.58
C PRO A 81 -0.03 1.68 16.95
N GLU A 82 0.78 1.77 18.01
CA GLU A 82 0.28 2.04 19.34
C GLU A 82 -0.33 3.44 19.36
N LEU A 83 -1.67 3.51 19.42
CA LEU A 83 -2.38 4.75 19.63
C LEU A 83 -2.23 5.10 21.11
N HIS A 84 -1.25 5.93 21.47
CA HIS A 84 -1.20 6.51 22.81
C HIS A 84 -2.42 7.43 22.99
N ASP A 85 -3.47 6.93 23.66
CA ASP A 85 -4.53 7.79 24.18
C ASP A 85 -3.86 8.79 25.13
N SER A 86 -4.18 10.07 24.96
CA SER A 86 -3.60 11.18 25.74
C SER A 86 -3.97 11.15 27.24
N ARG A 87 -4.46 10.01 27.75
CA ARG A 87 -4.72 9.73 29.17
C ARG A 87 -3.62 8.94 29.87
N SER A 88 -2.69 8.30 29.14
CA SER A 88 -1.48 7.74 29.76
C SER A 88 -0.44 8.86 29.89
N GLN A 89 -0.47 9.54 31.04
CA GLN A 89 0.59 10.47 31.47
C GLN A 89 1.98 9.79 31.43
N GLN A 90 3.00 10.61 31.09
CA GLN A 90 4.45 10.34 31.12
C GLN A 90 4.97 9.41 30.00
N THR A 91 5.91 9.77 29.10
CA THR A 91 7.08 10.67 29.17
C THR A 91 7.48 11.12 27.74
N ASN A 92 7.91 12.37 27.55
CA ASN A 92 8.78 12.90 26.48
C ASN A 92 8.69 12.34 25.03
N LEU A 93 7.52 11.99 24.53
CA LEU A 93 7.29 11.68 23.10
C LEU A 93 6.18 12.58 22.55
N ASN A 94 6.44 13.18 21.39
CA ASN A 94 5.60 14.20 20.75
C ASN A 94 4.12 13.76 20.68
N PRO A 95 3.20 14.43 21.42
CA PRO A 95 1.79 14.08 21.44
C PRO A 95 1.08 14.77 20.28
N SER A 96 1.17 14.18 19.10
CA SER A 96 0.32 14.58 17.97
C SER A 96 0.08 13.40 17.03
N PHE A 97 -0.35 12.27 17.58
CA PHE A 97 -0.93 11.21 16.75
C PHE A 97 -2.40 11.53 16.52
N ASN A 98 -2.67 12.26 15.44
CA ASN A 98 -4.02 12.55 14.96
C ASN A 98 -4.79 11.23 14.74
N LYS A 99 -6.09 11.19 15.04
CA LYS A 99 -6.99 10.01 14.90
C LYS A 99 -7.17 9.49 13.46
N ASN A 100 -6.31 9.87 12.53
CA ASN A 100 -6.44 9.61 11.10
C ASN A 100 -5.11 9.17 10.47
N VAL A 101 -4.35 8.32 11.17
CA VAL A 101 -3.11 7.77 10.63
C VAL A 101 -3.39 6.60 9.69
N GLN A 102 -2.86 6.69 8.48
CA GLN A 102 -2.87 5.62 7.50
C GLN A 102 -1.50 4.94 7.49
N CYS A 103 -1.48 3.66 7.83
CA CYS A 103 -0.27 2.83 7.78
C CYS A 103 -0.29 1.97 6.52
N TYR A 104 0.89 1.72 5.97
CA TYR A 104 1.04 0.95 4.75
C TYR A 104 2.02 -0.19 4.98
N TRP A 105 1.62 -1.41 4.62
CA TRP A 105 2.49 -2.58 4.64
C TRP A 105 2.60 -3.19 3.25
N ARG A 106 3.82 -3.43 2.78
CA ARG A 106 4.08 -4.20 1.56
C ARG A 106 4.66 -5.55 1.95
N ILE A 107 3.91 -6.62 1.70
CA ILE A 107 4.35 -7.98 1.99
C ILE A 107 4.70 -8.66 0.67
N SER A 108 5.97 -9.04 0.52
CA SER A 108 6.48 -9.74 -0.65
C SER A 108 6.75 -11.20 -0.31
N ALA A 109 6.55 -12.09 -1.28
CA ALA A 109 6.81 -13.52 -1.15
C ALA A 109 7.58 -14.02 -2.38
N PRO A 110 8.42 -15.07 -2.27
CA PRO A 110 9.06 -15.69 -3.42
C PRO A 110 8.04 -16.15 -4.46
N GLU A 111 8.43 -16.13 -5.73
CA GLU A 111 7.58 -16.61 -6.81
C GLU A 111 7.15 -18.07 -6.57
N GLY A 112 5.87 -18.35 -6.82
CA GLY A 112 5.27 -19.68 -6.59
C GLY A 112 4.90 -19.99 -5.14
N SER A 113 5.11 -19.08 -4.19
CA SER A 113 4.72 -19.26 -2.79
C SER A 113 3.40 -18.57 -2.44
N HIS A 114 2.78 -18.98 -1.34
CA HIS A 114 1.53 -18.41 -0.84
C HIS A 114 1.70 -17.79 0.55
N VAL A 115 1.16 -16.58 0.74
CA VAL A 115 1.09 -15.93 2.05
C VAL A 115 -0.21 -16.32 2.75
N ARG A 116 -0.12 -16.81 3.98
CA ARG A 116 -1.29 -17.05 4.85
C ARG A 116 -1.33 -16.00 5.95
N PHE A 117 -2.53 -15.45 6.13
CA PHE A 117 -2.86 -14.49 7.16
C PHE A 117 -3.60 -15.18 8.31
N ARG A 118 -3.28 -14.81 9.55
CA ARG A 118 -4.04 -15.15 10.75
C ARG A 118 -4.26 -13.89 11.56
N LEU A 119 -5.52 -13.57 11.78
CA LEU A 119 -5.93 -12.48 12.65
C LEU A 119 -6.04 -13.03 14.08
N SER A 120 -5.35 -12.38 15.02
CA SER A 120 -5.32 -12.78 16.43
C SER A 120 -5.87 -11.61 17.26
N ASP A 121 -7.01 -11.83 17.93
CA ASP A 121 -7.66 -10.93 18.90
C ASP A 121 -7.65 -9.43 18.55
N GLY A 122 -8.25 -9.06 17.42
CA GLY A 122 -8.74 -7.71 17.12
C GLY A 122 -7.71 -6.60 16.86
N GLU A 123 -6.46 -6.76 17.30
CA GLU A 123 -5.41 -5.73 17.22
C GLU A 123 -4.10 -6.24 16.61
N VAL A 124 -3.99 -7.55 16.35
CA VAL A 124 -2.75 -8.18 15.87
C VAL A 124 -3.01 -9.03 14.63
N LEU A 125 -2.30 -8.71 13.55
CA LEU A 125 -2.31 -9.49 12.32
C LEU A 125 -1.00 -10.29 12.25
N THR A 126 -1.08 -11.59 12.07
CA THR A 126 0.10 -12.47 11.93
C THR A 126 0.15 -13.01 10.51
N ILE A 127 1.34 -13.01 9.90
CA ILE A 127 1.58 -13.48 8.53
C ILE A 127 2.65 -14.55 8.51
N PHE A 128 2.53 -15.53 7.62
CA PHE A 128 3.60 -16.48 7.31
C PHE A 128 3.45 -17.01 5.89
N ILE A 129 4.53 -17.50 5.29
CA ILE A 129 4.53 -18.19 4.00
C ILE A 129 4.36 -19.70 4.20
N PHE A 130 3.64 -20.31 3.28
CA PHE A 130 3.70 -21.74 3.01
C PHE A 130 3.95 -21.95 1.49
N PHE A 131 4.64 -23.05 1.15
CA PHE A 131 4.93 -23.48 -0.22
C PHE A 131 3.84 -24.42 -0.73
#